data_AF-A0A7S1LB27-F1
#
_entry.id   AF-A0A7S1LB27-F1
#
_cell.length_a   1.000
_cell.length_b   1.000
_cell.length_c   1.000
_cell.angle_alpha   90.00
_cell.angle_beta   90.00
_cell.angle_gamma   90.00
#
_symmetry.space_group_name_H-M   'P 1'
#
loop_
_entity.id
_entity.type
_entity.pdbx_description
1 polymer ?
#
loop_
_entity_poly.entity_id
_entity_poly.type
_entity_poly.pdbx_seq_one_letter_code
_entity_poly.pdbx_strand_id
1 'polypeptide(L)'
;FFYGMMSPVWTTMACEITPALWRMALQGTSQLYFEVGELYAIGIVAAEDPQMTNVQWRMLMVFCAIPVACVFLAGVAFLDETPAFLALRGRTDDARAVLNRMHRYNGRPNVSLEYSPPKQEKETKGAFRRQMGLLFGRQYIVVTFTLVVSHIVMNFIFYGNIYAFPQ
;
A
#
# COMPACT_ATOMS: atom_id res chain seq x y z
N PHE A 1 12.86 -7.83 -0.09
CA PHE A 1 12.89 -7.39 -1.50
C PHE A 1 11.49 -7.09 -2.02
N PHE A 2 10.55 -8.05 -2.02
CA PHE A 2 9.19 -7.85 -2.55
C PHE A 2 8.37 -6.77 -1.82
N TYR A 3 8.42 -6.72 -0.49
CA TYR A 3 7.69 -5.72 0.31
C TYR A 3 8.04 -4.27 -0.06
N GLY A 4 9.34 -3.98 -0.27
CA GLY A 4 9.82 -2.64 -0.61
C GLY A 4 9.41 -2.17 -2.00
N MET A 5 9.22 -3.08 -2.95
CA MET A 5 8.71 -2.74 -4.29
C MET A 5 7.19 -2.59 -4.29
N MET A 6 6.48 -3.38 -3.49
CA MET A 6 5.02 -3.43 -3.50
C MET A 6 4.39 -2.27 -2.73
N SER A 7 5.03 -1.80 -1.65
CA SER A 7 4.56 -0.68 -0.85
C SER A 7 4.26 0.60 -1.66
N PRO A 8 5.18 1.13 -2.49
CA PRO A 8 4.89 2.32 -3.30
C PRO A 8 3.82 2.05 -4.37
N VAL A 9 3.81 0.85 -4.97
CA VAL A 9 2.83 0.48 -6.01
C VAL A 9 1.42 0.46 -5.43
N TRP A 10 1.23 -0.19 -4.28
CA TRP A 10 -0.04 -0.21 -3.56
C TRP A 10 -0.49 1.20 -3.19
N THR A 11 0.43 2.01 -2.62
CA THR A 11 0.11 3.36 -2.16
C THR A 11 -0.35 4.25 -3.33
N THR A 12 0.32 4.17 -4.48
CA THR A 12 -0.07 4.90 -5.69
C THR A 12 -1.43 4.43 -6.19
N MET A 13 -1.62 3.12 -6.32
CA MET A 13 -2.89 2.55 -6.78
C MET A 13 -4.06 2.96 -5.88
N ALA A 14 -3.91 2.82 -4.56
CA ALA A 14 -4.91 3.22 -3.59
C ALA A 14 -5.24 4.73 -3.66
N CYS A 15 -4.23 5.59 -3.86
CA CYS A 15 -4.43 7.02 -4.03
C CYS A 15 -5.17 7.39 -5.33
N GLU A 16 -4.94 6.64 -6.40
CA GLU A 16 -5.55 6.89 -7.72
C GLU A 16 -7.02 6.46 -7.78
N ILE A 17 -7.39 5.37 -7.11
CA ILE A 17 -8.76 4.86 -7.10
C ILE A 17 -9.64 5.50 -6.01
N THR A 18 -9.02 6.20 -5.04
CA THR A 18 -9.72 6.73 -3.86
C THR A 18 -9.88 8.26 -3.92
N PRO A 19 -11.09 8.78 -3.64
CA PRO A 19 -11.31 10.23 -3.51
C PRO A 19 -10.41 10.85 -2.44
N ALA A 20 -9.93 12.08 -2.69
CA ALA A 20 -8.95 12.74 -1.82
C ALA A 20 -9.33 12.78 -0.32
N LEU A 21 -10.62 12.94 -0.01
CA LEU A 21 -11.14 12.98 1.36
C LEU A 21 -10.99 11.63 2.09
N TRP A 22 -11.05 10.52 1.37
CA TRP A 22 -11.08 9.16 1.93
C TRP A 22 -9.72 8.45 1.88
N ARG A 23 -8.71 9.05 1.25
CA ARG A 23 -7.37 8.44 1.11
C ARG A 23 -6.74 8.05 2.43
N MET A 24 -6.82 8.94 3.44
CA MET A 24 -6.26 8.67 4.76
C MET A 24 -7.00 7.54 5.48
N ALA A 25 -8.33 7.50 5.37
CA ALA A 25 -9.15 6.44 5.95
C ALA A 25 -8.81 5.08 5.32
N LEU A 26 -8.73 5.02 3.98
CA LEU A 26 -8.36 3.79 3.27
C LEU A 26 -6.95 3.32 3.65
N GLN A 27 -5.99 4.25 3.73
CA GLN A 27 -4.64 3.93 4.18
C GLN A 27 -4.64 3.37 5.61
N GLY A 28 -5.43 3.93 6.51
CA GLY A 28 -5.63 3.40 7.86
C GLY A 28 -6.22 1.99 7.84
N THR A 29 -7.24 1.73 7.02
CA THR A 29 -7.84 0.40 6.88
C THR A 29 -6.82 -0.62 6.37
N SER A 30 -5.90 -0.24 5.48
CA SER A 30 -4.85 -1.15 5.01
C SER A 30 -3.90 -1.59 6.14
N GLN A 31 -3.62 -0.71 7.12
CA GLN A 31 -2.83 -1.07 8.30
C GLN A 31 -3.58 -2.06 9.19
N LEU A 32 -4.90 -1.91 9.34
CA LEU A 32 -5.70 -2.89 10.09
C LEU A 32 -5.64 -4.29 9.46
N TYR A 33 -5.63 -4.40 8.13
CA TYR A 33 -5.49 -5.69 7.46
C TYR A 33 -4.12 -6.34 7.69
N PHE A 34 -3.07 -5.54 7.85
CA PHE A 34 -1.75 -6.04 8.22
C PHE A 34 -1.79 -6.72 9.60
N GLU A 35 -2.35 -6.05 10.60
CA GLU A 35 -2.54 -6.58 11.96
C GLU A 35 -3.42 -7.85 11.97
N VAL A 36 -4.48 -7.89 11.17
CA VAL A 36 -5.34 -9.08 11.02
C VAL A 36 -4.55 -10.27 10.48
N GLY A 37 -3.61 -10.04 9.55
CA GLY A 37 -2.72 -11.07 9.04
C GLY A 37 -1.78 -11.63 10.11
N GLU A 38 -1.25 -10.77 10.98
CA GLU A 38 -0.42 -11.19 12.11
C GLU A 38 -1.23 -12.04 13.11
N LEU A 39 -2.43 -11.59 13.47
CA LEU A 39 -3.33 -12.33 14.36
C LEU A 39 -3.71 -13.70 13.77
N TYR A 40 -3.91 -13.78 12.46
CA TYR A 40 -4.17 -15.05 11.77
C TYR A 40 -2.99 -16.01 11.88
N ALA A 41 -1.76 -15.54 11.66
CA ALA A 41 -0.56 -16.36 11.79
C ALA A 41 -0.37 -16.86 13.23
N ILE A 42 -0.55 -15.99 14.23
CA ILE A 42 -0.51 -16.36 15.64
C ILE A 42 -1.59 -17.40 15.96
N GLY A 43 -2.79 -17.23 15.42
CA GLY A 43 -3.89 -18.19 15.60
C GLY A 43 -3.57 -19.58 15.05
N ILE A 44 -2.91 -19.69 13.89
CA ILE A 44 -2.47 -20.98 13.34
C ILE A 44 -1.42 -21.61 14.24
N VAL A 45 -0.40 -20.85 14.65
CA VAL A 45 0.67 -21.36 15.52
C VAL A 45 0.09 -21.85 16.85
N ALA A 46 -0.81 -21.07 17.46
CA ALA A 46 -1.47 -21.44 18.70
C ALA A 46 -2.38 -22.67 18.55
N ALA A 47 -2.95 -22.92 17.36
CA ALA A 47 -3.76 -24.11 17.09
C ALA A 47 -2.89 -25.36 16.84
N GLU A 48 -1.70 -25.19 16.27
CA GLU A 48 -0.79 -26.30 15.92
C GLU A 48 0.07 -26.74 17.12
N ASP A 49 0.72 -25.79 17.79
CA ASP A 49 1.54 -26.03 18.98
C ASP A 49 1.50 -24.80 19.91
N PRO A 50 0.60 -24.78 20.90
CA PRO A 50 0.51 -23.71 21.89
C PRO A 50 1.80 -23.51 22.70
N GLN A 51 2.62 -24.56 22.84
CA GLN A 51 3.87 -24.55 23.59
C GLN A 51 5.08 -24.17 22.72
N MET A 52 4.88 -23.98 21.40
CA MET A 52 5.91 -23.61 20.42
C MET A 52 7.16 -24.52 20.44
N THR A 53 7.01 -25.78 20.80
CA THR A 53 8.12 -26.73 20.94
C THR A 53 8.50 -27.43 19.63
N ASN A 54 7.54 -27.69 18.74
CA ASN A 54 7.68 -28.42 17.48
C ASN A 54 6.78 -27.82 16.37
N VAL A 55 6.87 -26.50 16.16
CA VAL A 55 6.10 -25.82 15.10
C VAL A 55 6.53 -26.32 13.71
N GLN A 56 5.60 -26.88 12.93
CA GLN A 56 5.86 -27.32 11.55
C GLN A 56 5.76 -26.12 10.60
N TRP A 57 6.81 -25.30 10.58
CA TRP A 57 6.90 -24.08 9.76
C TRP A 57 6.52 -24.27 8.28
N ARG A 58 6.69 -25.47 7.73
CA ARG A 58 6.27 -25.82 6.36
C ARG A 58 4.76 -25.76 6.20
N MET A 59 4.02 -26.37 7.13
CA MET A 59 2.55 -26.36 7.09
C MET A 59 2.02 -24.96 7.40
N LEU A 60 2.63 -24.26 8.35
CA LEU A 60 2.33 -22.85 8.63
C LEU A 60 2.44 -21.99 7.36
N MET A 61 3.51 -22.15 6.56
CA MET A 61 3.65 -21.41 5.29
C MET A 61 2.57 -21.78 4.27
N VAL A 62 2.16 -23.05 4.19
CA VAL A 62 1.07 -23.47 3.31
C VAL A 62 -0.25 -22.83 3.75
N PHE A 63 -0.56 -22.84 5.04
CA PHE A 63 -1.77 -22.22 5.58
C PHE A 63 -1.80 -20.70 5.35
N CYS A 64 -0.68 -20.01 5.54
CA CYS A 64 -0.57 -18.58 5.23
C CYS A 64 -0.67 -18.27 3.73
N ALA A 65 -0.23 -19.19 2.85
CA ALA A 65 -0.29 -18.99 1.40
C ALA A 65 -1.73 -19.08 0.84
N ILE A 66 -2.61 -19.86 1.46
CA ILE A 66 -3.99 -20.07 1.01
C ILE A 66 -4.79 -18.74 0.91
N PRO A 67 -4.94 -17.94 1.97
CA PRO A 67 -5.71 -16.69 1.88
C PRO A 67 -5.06 -15.68 0.93
N VAL A 68 -3.72 -15.64 0.87
CA VAL A 68 -2.99 -14.79 -0.08
C VAL A 68 -3.32 -15.16 -1.53
N ALA A 69 -3.31 -16.45 -1.86
CA ALA A 69 -3.67 -16.92 -3.19
C ALA A 69 -5.14 -16.59 -3.54
N CYS A 70 -6.07 -16.77 -2.60
CA CYS A 70 -7.48 -16.43 -2.79
C CYS A 70 -7.67 -14.93 -3.09
N VAL A 71 -7.05 -14.05 -2.28
CA VAL A 71 -7.13 -12.60 -2.46
C VAL A 71 -6.45 -12.17 -3.76
N PHE A 72 -5.32 -12.79 -4.12
CA PHE A 72 -4.64 -12.51 -5.39
C PHE A 72 -5.51 -12.88 -6.59
N LEU A 73 -6.09 -14.07 -6.62
CA LEU A 73 -6.97 -14.51 -7.71
C LEU A 73 -8.22 -13.63 -7.80
N ALA A 74 -8.81 -13.25 -6.67
CA ALA A 74 -9.92 -12.30 -6.64
C ALA A 74 -9.49 -10.93 -7.19
N GLY A 75 -8.30 -10.44 -6.81
CA GLY A 75 -7.74 -9.21 -7.33
C GLY A 75 -7.60 -9.23 -8.86
N VAL A 76 -7.04 -10.30 -9.42
CA VAL A 76 -6.90 -10.47 -10.87
C VAL A 76 -8.26 -10.49 -11.60
N ALA A 77 -9.30 -11.04 -10.97
CA ALA A 77 -10.61 -11.16 -11.59
C ALA A 77 -11.49 -9.90 -11.47
N PHE A 78 -11.39 -9.16 -10.37
CA PHE A 78 -12.34 -8.09 -10.03
C PHE A 78 -11.74 -6.68 -10.03
N LEU A 79 -10.42 -6.53 -9.93
CA LEU A 79 -9.77 -5.23 -9.83
C LEU A 79 -9.57 -4.64 -11.22
N ASP A 80 -10.19 -3.48 -11.47
CA ASP A 80 -9.89 -2.70 -12.65
C ASP A 80 -8.50 -2.05 -12.52
N GLU A 81 -7.83 -1.90 -13.66
CA GLU A 81 -6.59 -1.14 -13.75
C GLU A 81 -6.84 0.36 -13.47
N THR A 82 -5.84 1.08 -12.96
CA THR A 82 -6.06 2.49 -12.60
C THR A 82 -6.32 3.35 -13.84
N PRO A 83 -7.26 4.32 -13.75
CA PRO A 83 -7.57 5.18 -14.89
C PRO A 83 -6.37 6.05 -15.30
N ALA A 84 -5.49 6.38 -14.36
CA ALA A 84 -4.25 7.10 -14.64
C ALA A 84 -3.26 6.25 -15.44
N PHE A 85 -3.07 4.99 -15.08
CA PHE A 85 -2.22 4.08 -15.84
C PHE A 85 -2.77 3.84 -17.26
N LEU A 86 -4.08 3.58 -17.39
CA LEU A 86 -4.72 3.39 -18.70
C LEU A 86 -4.56 4.60 -19.60
N ALA A 87 -4.75 5.80 -19.07
CA ALA A 87 -4.56 7.03 -19.82
C ALA A 87 -3.10 7.27 -20.23
N LEU A 88 -2.14 6.99 -19.35
CA LEU A 88 -0.70 7.08 -19.67
C LEU A 88 -0.28 6.10 -20.77
N ARG A 89 -1.00 4.98 -20.93
CA ARG A 89 -0.80 3.99 -22.00
C ARG A 89 -1.55 4.33 -23.30
N GLY A 90 -2.23 5.48 -23.36
CA GLY A 90 -3.02 5.89 -24.53
C GLY A 90 -4.40 5.22 -24.63
N ARG A 91 -4.81 4.44 -23.63
CA ARG A 91 -6.12 3.77 -23.57
C ARG A 91 -7.16 4.67 -22.89
N THR A 92 -7.42 5.81 -23.51
CA THR A 92 -8.30 6.87 -22.95
C THR A 92 -9.75 6.43 -22.81
N ASP A 93 -10.26 5.61 -23.73
CA ASP A 93 -11.64 5.12 -23.66
C ASP A 93 -11.85 4.14 -22.50
N ASP A 94 -10.88 3.25 -22.26
CA ASP A 94 -10.90 2.34 -21.10
C ASP A 94 -10.79 3.11 -19.78
N ALA A 95 -9.92 4.12 -19.73
CA ALA A 95 -9.81 5.00 -18.56
C ALA A 95 -11.15 5.70 -18.25
N ARG A 96 -11.87 6.15 -19.29
CA ARG A 96 -13.21 6.75 -19.15
C ARG A 96 -14.25 5.73 -18.67
N ALA A 97 -14.18 4.48 -19.13
CA ALA A 97 -15.06 3.41 -18.67
C ALA A 97 -14.86 3.08 -17.18
N VAL A 98 -13.60 2.96 -16.74
CA VAL A 98 -13.25 2.74 -15.32
C VAL A 98 -13.70 3.93 -14.46
N LEU A 99 -13.44 5.17 -14.90
CA LEU A 99 -13.92 6.37 -14.20
C LEU A 99 -15.45 6.39 -14.09
N ASN A 100 -16.18 6.03 -15.14
CA ASN A 100 -17.63 5.92 -15.10
C ASN A 100 -18.11 4.89 -14.07
N ARG A 101 -17.44 3.74 -13.97
CA ARG A 101 -17.74 2.71 -12.97
C ARG A 101 -17.51 3.24 -11.55
N MET A 102 -16.39 3.94 -11.32
CA MET A 102 -16.10 4.60 -10.04
C MET A 102 -17.15 5.66 -9.66
N HIS A 103 -17.62 6.46 -10.61
CA HIS A 103 -18.68 7.46 -10.38
C HIS A 103 -20.00 6.80 -9.97
N ARG A 104 -20.36 5.69 -10.61
CA ARG A 104 -21.54 4.89 -10.21
C ARG A 104 -21.42 4.37 -8.79
N TYR A 105 -20.25 3.82 -8.41
CA TYR A 105 -20.00 3.35 -7.05
C TYR A 105 -20.02 4.48 -6.00
N ASN A 106 -19.58 5.68 -6.37
CA ASN A 106 -19.62 6.84 -5.50
C ASN A 106 -20.97 7.58 -5.51
N GLY A 107 -21.98 7.11 -6.25
CA GLY A 107 -23.31 7.72 -6.33
C GLY A 107 -23.34 9.11 -7.00
N ARG A 108 -22.35 9.44 -7.85
CA ARG A 108 -22.22 10.75 -8.52
C ARG A 108 -22.13 10.62 -10.04
N PRO A 109 -23.22 10.26 -10.75
CA PRO A 109 -23.17 9.95 -12.19
C PRO A 109 -22.99 11.18 -13.12
N ASN A 110 -23.23 12.40 -12.63
CA ASN A 110 -23.31 13.62 -13.46
C ASN A 110 -22.07 14.55 -13.37
N VAL A 111 -20.96 14.07 -12.81
CA VAL A 111 -19.71 14.85 -12.75
C VAL A 111 -19.04 14.80 -14.13
N SER A 112 -18.48 15.93 -14.58
CA SER A 112 -17.79 15.98 -15.87
C SER A 112 -16.63 14.99 -15.90
N LEU A 113 -16.65 14.10 -16.90
CA LEU A 113 -15.57 13.14 -17.17
C LEU A 113 -14.39 13.80 -17.89
N GLU A 114 -14.19 15.10 -17.70
CA GLU A 114 -13.10 15.85 -18.31
C GLU A 114 -11.78 15.45 -17.63
N TYR A 115 -11.31 14.29 -18.06
CA TYR A 115 -10.08 13.69 -17.61
C TYR A 115 -8.97 14.22 -18.51
N SER A 116 -8.23 15.19 -18.01
CA SER A 116 -6.97 15.60 -18.63
C SER A 116 -5.90 14.58 -18.24
N PRO A 117 -5.36 13.79 -19.19
CA PRO A 117 -4.33 12.82 -18.85
C PRO A 117 -3.14 13.56 -18.23
N PRO A 118 -2.56 13.03 -17.14
CA PRO A 118 -1.33 13.59 -16.59
C PRO A 118 -0.31 13.65 -17.73
N LYS A 119 0.23 14.85 -17.99
CA LYS A 119 1.27 15.03 -19.00
C LYS A 119 2.38 14.03 -18.68
N GLN A 120 2.75 13.18 -19.64
CA GLN A 120 3.93 12.32 -19.52
C GLN A 120 5.14 13.23 -19.32
N GLU A 121 5.51 13.49 -18.07
CA GLU A 121 6.79 14.11 -17.75
C GLU A 121 7.81 13.01 -18.06
N LYS A 122 8.40 13.08 -19.27
CA LYS A 122 9.49 12.19 -19.69
C LYS A 122 10.45 12.09 -18.50
N GLU A 123 10.73 10.87 -18.03
CA GLU A 123 11.65 10.61 -16.92
C GLU A 123 12.87 11.50 -17.08
N THR A 124 12.87 12.61 -16.34
CA THR A 124 13.89 13.62 -16.53
C THR A 124 15.09 13.07 -15.81
N LYS A 125 16.19 12.80 -16.52
CA LYS A 125 17.47 12.43 -15.91
C LYS A 125 17.74 13.43 -14.78
N GLY A 126 17.63 12.97 -13.52
CA GLY A 126 17.69 13.84 -12.33
C GLY A 126 16.41 13.94 -11.48
N ALA A 127 15.34 13.19 -11.78
CA ALA A 127 14.13 13.14 -10.94
C ALA A 127 14.44 12.88 -9.46
N PHE A 128 15.36 11.93 -9.20
CA PHE A 128 15.83 11.64 -7.84
C PHE A 128 16.51 12.85 -7.17
N ARG A 129 17.38 13.58 -7.89
CA ARG A 129 18.04 14.79 -7.37
C ARG A 129 17.05 15.91 -7.09
N ARG A 130 16.04 16.08 -7.93
CA ARG A 130 14.97 17.08 -7.75
C ARG A 130 14.10 16.75 -6.55
N GLN A 131 13.68 15.48 -6.41
CA GLN A 131 12.90 15.02 -5.25
C GLN A 131 13.69 15.14 -3.95
N MET A 132 14.97 14.74 -3.94
CA MET A 132 15.86 14.96 -2.79
C MET A 132 16.00 16.44 -2.46
N GLY A 133 16.17 17.31 -3.47
CA GLY A 133 16.23 18.75 -3.28
C GLY A 133 14.94 19.36 -2.72
N LEU A 134 13.77 18.80 -3.03
CA LEU A 134 12.49 19.19 -2.45
C LEU A 134 12.39 18.76 -0.98
N LEU A 135 12.78 17.52 -0.67
CA LEU A 135 12.73 16.94 0.69
C LEU A 135 13.67 17.67 1.66
N PHE A 136 14.85 18.07 1.20
CA PHE A 136 15.82 18.88 1.97
C PHE A 136 15.64 20.39 1.74
N GLY A 137 14.56 20.81 1.08
CA GLY A 137 14.24 22.22 0.90
C GLY A 137 13.91 22.90 2.22
N ARG A 138 14.19 24.21 2.31
CA ARG A 138 14.02 25.04 3.53
C ARG A 138 12.61 24.97 4.15
N GLN A 139 11.60 24.66 3.35
CA GLN A 139 10.20 24.52 3.78
C GLN A 139 9.89 23.14 4.40
N TYR A 140 10.55 22.07 3.95
CA TYR A 140 10.25 20.70 4.35
C TYR A 140 11.33 20.08 5.25
N ILE A 141 12.51 20.68 5.36
CA ILE A 141 13.64 20.11 6.10
C ILE A 141 13.32 19.81 7.57
N VAL A 142 12.55 20.67 8.23
CA VAL A 142 12.13 20.46 9.63
C VAL A 142 11.19 19.27 9.70
N VAL A 143 10.18 19.19 8.83
CA VAL A 143 9.23 18.08 8.78
C VAL A 143 9.96 16.76 8.46
N THR A 144 10.82 16.77 7.44
CA THR A 144 11.65 15.62 7.06
C THR A 144 12.51 15.17 8.24
N PHE A 145 13.21 16.09 8.92
CA PHE A 145 14.04 15.75 10.07
C PHE A 145 13.22 15.20 11.25
N THR A 146 12.09 15.82 11.59
CA THR A 146 11.19 15.31 12.64
C THR A 146 10.69 13.91 12.30
N LEU A 147 10.26 13.67 11.06
CA LEU A 147 9.82 12.34 10.63
C LEU A 147 10.95 11.30 10.71
N VAL A 148 12.16 11.65 10.28
CA VAL A 148 13.33 10.77 10.35
C VAL A 148 13.68 10.43 11.81
N VAL A 149 13.77 11.43 12.69
CA VAL A 149 14.07 11.22 14.11
C VAL A 149 12.98 10.39 14.77
N SER A 150 11.70 10.72 14.56
CA SER A 150 10.58 9.94 15.08
C SER A 150 10.64 8.48 14.61
N HIS A 151 10.99 8.25 13.34
CA HIS A 151 11.12 6.90 12.81
C HIS A 151 12.29 6.13 13.43
N ILE A 152 13.44 6.77 13.64
CA ILE A 152 14.60 6.17 14.31
C ILE A 152 14.25 5.82 15.75
N VAL A 153 13.65 6.75 16.50
CA VAL A 153 13.26 6.54 17.89
C VAL A 153 12.24 5.40 18.01
N MET A 154 11.23 5.38 17.14
CA MET A 154 10.21 4.34 17.14
C MET A 154 10.82 2.96 16.84
N ASN A 155 11.69 2.84 15.84
CA ASN A 155 12.39 1.59 15.55
C ASN A 155 13.29 1.16 16.73
N PHE A 156 14.03 2.10 17.32
CA PHE A 156 14.92 1.80 18.44
C PHE A 156 14.14 1.29 19.66
N ILE A 157 13.02 1.92 20.00
CA ILE A 157 12.14 1.47 21.09
C ILE A 157 11.55 0.10 20.76
N PHE A 158 11.05 -0.11 19.55
CA PHE A 158 10.41 -1.36 19.15
C PHE A 158 11.38 -2.54 19.21
N TYR A 159 12.52 -2.47 18.51
CA TYR A 159 13.51 -3.55 18.52
C TYR A 159 14.24 -3.66 19.84
N GLY A 160 14.47 -2.53 20.54
CA GLY A 160 15.06 -2.52 21.87
C GLY A 160 14.19 -3.26 22.89
N ASN A 161 12.87 -3.07 22.85
CA ASN A 161 11.93 -3.80 23.70
C ASN A 161 11.96 -5.30 23.43
N ILE A 162 11.98 -5.72 22.16
CA ILE A 162 12.08 -7.15 21.79
C ILE A 162 13.34 -7.80 22.37
N TYR A 163 14.43 -7.04 22.51
CA TYR A 163 15.69 -7.54 23.08
C TYR A 163 15.76 -7.44 24.62
N ALA A 164 15.11 -6.44 25.21
CA ALA A 164 15.16 -6.17 26.65
C ALA A 164 14.21 -7.05 27.48
N PHE A 165 13.10 -7.52 26.90
CA PHE A 165 12.22 -8.48 27.58
C PHE A 165 12.75 -9.91 27.41
N PRO A 166 12.85 -10.70 28.50
CA PRO A 166 13.23 -12.11 28.39
C PRO A 166 12.15 -12.87 27.62
N GLN A 167 12.58 -13.67 26.63
CA GLN A 167 11.73 -14.53 25.81
C GLN A 167 11.31 -15.78 26.57
#